data_AF-A0A9Q0KCJ6-F1
#
_entry.id   AF-A0A9Q0KCJ6-F1
#
_cell.length_a   1.000
_cell.length_b   1.000
_cell.length_c   1.000
_cell.angle_alpha   90.00
_cell.angle_beta   90.00
_cell.angle_gamma   90.00
#
_symmetry.space_group_name_H-M   'P 1'
#
loop_
_entity.id
_entity.type
_entity.pdbx_description
1 polymer ?
#
loop_
_entity_poly.entity_id
_entity_poly.type
_entity_poly.pdbx_seq_one_letter_code
_entity_poly.pdbx_strand_id
1 'polypeptide(L)'
;MYDTEFRAFTPDHKILDVVRNYSVRQTSDFKQIQKLCMPFLRFKKDEVASVGVQALDLKLPLGEIEVLQETIDLIKRQLGLEEVEVLCASQPNDVSRAGAYVSLLNQNPPSPGNPTAIFLNR
;
A
#
# COMPACT_ATOMS: atom_id res chain seq x y z
N MET A 1 -13.12 14.09 3.19
CA MET A 1 -13.08 13.05 2.13
C MET A 1 -13.84 11.81 2.56
N TYR A 2 -13.71 11.37 3.82
CA TYR A 2 -14.69 10.49 4.47
C TYR A 2 -15.44 11.29 5.52
N ASP A 3 -16.76 11.16 5.53
CA ASP A 3 -17.65 11.80 6.47
C ASP A 3 -17.98 10.79 7.58
N THR A 4 -17.58 11.09 8.81
CA THR A 4 -17.79 10.19 9.95
C THR A 4 -19.23 10.18 10.44
N GLU A 5 -19.98 11.26 10.19
CA GLU A 5 -21.40 11.38 10.55
C GLU A 5 -22.25 10.53 9.60
N PHE A 6 -22.03 10.70 8.28
CA PHE A 6 -22.76 9.96 7.26
C PHE A 6 -22.12 8.61 6.90
N ARG A 7 -20.96 8.28 7.48
CA ARG A 7 -20.15 7.07 7.21
C ARG A 7 -19.95 6.82 5.71
N ALA A 8 -19.67 7.89 4.98
CA ALA A 8 -19.63 7.87 3.53
C ALA A 8 -18.48 8.71 2.97
N PHE A 9 -17.95 8.28 1.83
CA PHE A 9 -17.01 9.12 1.10
C PHE A 9 -17.73 10.23 0.36
N THR A 10 -17.10 11.40 0.30
CA THR A 10 -17.52 12.49 -0.57
C THR A 10 -17.55 11.99 -2.02
N PRO A 11 -18.50 12.44 -2.87
CA PRO A 11 -18.52 12.07 -4.29
C PRO A 11 -17.19 12.37 -5.02
N ASP A 12 -16.82 11.49 -5.96
CA ASP A 12 -15.50 11.53 -6.62
C ASP A 12 -15.21 12.84 -7.32
N HIS A 13 -16.22 13.47 -7.93
CA HIS A 13 -16.04 14.76 -8.60
C HIS A 13 -15.56 15.86 -7.64
N LYS A 14 -16.06 15.88 -6.40
CA LYS A 14 -15.61 16.84 -5.37
C LYS A 14 -14.20 16.53 -4.91
N ILE A 15 -13.85 15.25 -4.78
CA ILE A 15 -12.49 14.83 -4.43
C ILE A 15 -11.53 15.27 -5.54
N LEU A 16 -11.89 15.05 -6.80
CA LEU A 16 -11.10 15.47 -7.97
C LEU A 16 -10.91 16.99 -8.04
N ASP A 17 -11.92 17.78 -7.69
CA ASP A 17 -11.81 19.24 -7.65
C ASP A 17 -10.80 19.68 -6.58
N VAL A 18 -10.80 19.05 -5.39
CA VAL A 18 -9.81 19.32 -4.34
C VAL A 18 -8.41 18.93 -4.80
N VAL A 19 -8.24 17.75 -5.40
CA VAL A 19 -6.96 17.27 -5.95
C VAL A 19 -6.44 18.21 -7.03
N ARG A 20 -7.32 18.69 -7.93
CA ARG A 20 -6.96 19.66 -8.99
C ARG A 20 -6.44 20.96 -8.38
N ASN A 21 -7.17 21.51 -7.42
CA ASN A 21 -6.78 22.76 -6.76
C ASN A 21 -5.45 22.63 -6.01
N TYR A 22 -5.19 21.47 -5.38
CA TYR A 22 -3.92 21.19 -4.74
C TYR A 22 -2.77 21.04 -5.75
N SER A 23 -3.00 20.31 -6.85
CA SER A 23 -2.01 20.08 -7.91
C SER A 23 -1.56 21.39 -8.58
N VAL A 24 -2.52 22.29 -8.85
CA VAL A 24 -2.26 23.64 -9.39
C VAL A 24 -1.38 24.46 -8.45
N ARG A 25 -1.58 24.33 -7.13
CA ARG A 25 -0.75 25.01 -6.12
C ARG A 25 0.66 24.43 -6.00
N GLN A 26 0.84 23.14 -6.33
CA GLN A 26 2.13 22.45 -6.26
C GLN A 26 2.89 22.37 -7.59
N THR A 27 2.45 23.07 -8.65
CA THR A 27 3.08 23.02 -9.99
C THR A 27 3.28 21.59 -10.51
N SER A 28 2.42 20.66 -10.10
CA SER A 28 2.52 19.24 -10.44
C SER A 28 1.53 18.87 -11.56
N ASP A 29 1.86 17.89 -12.41
CA ASP A 29 0.96 17.46 -13.49
C ASP A 29 -0.31 16.80 -12.92
N PHE A 30 -1.43 17.50 -13.03
CA PHE A 30 -2.74 17.03 -12.57
C PHE A 30 -3.12 15.68 -13.18
N LYS A 31 -2.77 15.41 -14.45
CA LYS A 31 -3.11 14.12 -15.09
C LYS A 31 -2.34 12.97 -14.43
N GLN A 32 -1.08 13.20 -14.08
CA GLN A 32 -0.27 12.19 -13.40
C GLN A 32 -0.78 11.94 -11.97
N ILE A 33 -1.10 13.01 -11.23
CA ILE A 33 -1.68 12.90 -9.89
C ILE A 33 -3.03 12.17 -9.96
N GLN A 34 -3.89 12.51 -10.91
CA GLN A 34 -5.19 11.84 -11.09
C GLN A 34 -5.01 10.33 -11.35
N LYS A 35 -4.03 9.93 -12.17
CA LYS A 35 -3.73 8.53 -12.46
C LYS A 35 -3.32 7.73 -11.21
N LEU A 36 -2.69 8.38 -10.23
CA LEU A 36 -2.29 7.76 -8.96
C LEU A 36 -3.42 7.82 -7.91
N CYS A 37 -4.11 8.96 -7.80
CA CYS A 37 -5.11 9.19 -6.78
C CYS A 37 -6.38 8.36 -6.97
N MET A 38 -6.84 8.14 -8.22
CA MET A 38 -8.10 7.42 -8.43
C MET A 38 -8.05 5.93 -8.05
N PRO A 39 -7.00 5.16 -8.45
CA PRO A 39 -6.82 3.80 -7.96
C PRO A 39 -6.68 3.75 -6.44
N PHE A 40 -5.92 4.68 -5.84
CA PHE A 40 -5.75 4.75 -4.39
C PHE A 40 -7.06 5.06 -3.65
N LEU A 41 -7.86 6.00 -4.16
CA LEU A 41 -9.16 6.34 -3.59
C LEU A 41 -10.10 5.14 -3.64
N ARG A 42 -10.15 4.45 -4.78
CA ARG A 42 -10.95 3.23 -4.92
C ARG A 42 -10.50 2.18 -3.90
N PHE A 43 -9.20 1.90 -3.83
CA PHE A 43 -8.64 0.98 -2.85
C PHE A 43 -9.06 1.35 -1.42
N LYS A 44 -8.94 2.62 -1.00
CA LYS A 44 -9.35 3.05 0.33
C LYS A 44 -10.86 2.93 0.58
N LYS A 45 -11.70 3.11 -0.44
CA LYS A 45 -13.14 2.87 -0.31
C LYS A 45 -13.45 1.39 -0.10
N ASP A 46 -12.81 0.52 -0.86
CA ASP A 46 -12.97 -0.93 -0.78
C ASP A 46 -12.48 -1.44 0.59
N GLU A 47 -11.34 -0.93 1.08
CA GLU A 47 -10.81 -1.24 2.42
C GLU A 47 -11.74 -0.78 3.54
N VAL A 48 -12.31 0.44 3.46
CA VAL A 48 -13.29 0.91 4.46
C VAL A 48 -14.56 0.08 4.43
N ALA A 49 -14.99 -0.40 3.27
CA ALA A 49 -16.15 -1.30 3.17
C ALA A 49 -15.86 -2.69 3.79
N SER A 50 -14.62 -3.16 3.73
CA SER A 50 -14.18 -4.47 4.24
C SER A 50 -13.84 -4.45 5.74
N VAL A 51 -12.98 -3.52 6.15
CA VAL A 51 -12.34 -3.47 7.49
C VAL A 51 -12.93 -2.36 8.36
N GLY A 52 -13.66 -1.41 7.77
CA GLY A 52 -14.23 -0.25 8.46
C GLY A 52 -13.33 0.98 8.45
N VAL A 53 -13.71 2.01 9.21
CA VAL A 53 -13.05 3.33 9.18
C VAL A 53 -11.56 3.29 9.56
N GLN A 54 -11.13 2.28 10.31
CA GLN A 54 -9.75 2.05 10.73
C GLN A 54 -8.81 1.86 9.52
N ALA A 55 -9.33 1.46 8.35
CA ALA A 55 -8.56 1.40 7.11
C ALA A 55 -8.03 2.77 6.64
N LEU A 56 -8.56 3.87 7.21
CA LEU A 56 -8.08 5.23 6.97
C LEU A 56 -6.98 5.66 7.94
N ASP A 57 -6.65 4.84 8.94
CA ASP A 57 -5.57 5.13 9.86
C ASP A 57 -4.23 5.20 9.10
N LEU A 58 -3.38 6.16 9.49
CA LEU A 58 -2.09 6.40 8.83
C LEU A 58 -1.05 5.32 9.13
N LYS A 59 -1.30 4.49 10.14
CA LYS A 59 -0.44 3.41 10.60
C LYS A 59 -1.31 2.20 10.91
N LEU A 60 -0.75 1.02 10.68
CA LEU A 60 -1.38 -0.20 11.15
C LEU A 60 -1.38 -0.24 12.69
N PRO A 61 -2.38 -0.88 13.30
CA PRO A 61 -2.41 -1.10 14.75
C PRO A 61 -1.36 -2.11 15.22
N LEU A 62 -0.65 -2.75 14.29
CA LEU A 62 0.32 -3.82 14.52
C LEU A 62 1.66 -3.46 13.88
N GLY A 63 2.74 -3.99 14.44
CA GLY A 63 4.05 -4.03 13.79
C GLY A 63 4.06 -5.08 12.68
N GLU A 64 3.85 -4.66 11.43
CA GLU A 64 3.68 -5.58 10.30
C GLU A 64 4.89 -6.51 10.10
N ILE A 65 6.11 -5.96 10.22
CA ILE A 65 7.34 -6.74 10.08
C ILE A 65 7.45 -7.76 11.22
N GLU A 66 7.19 -7.33 12.45
CA GLU A 66 7.27 -8.17 13.64
C GLU A 66 6.29 -9.33 13.54
N VAL A 67 5.03 -9.07 13.15
CA VAL A 67 4.00 -10.11 12.97
C VAL A 67 4.40 -11.11 11.87
N LEU A 68 4.95 -10.65 10.75
CA LEU A 68 5.39 -11.54 9.68
C LEU A 68 6.61 -12.38 10.09
N GLN A 69 7.53 -11.81 10.87
CA GLN A 69 8.69 -12.53 11.40
C GLN A 69 8.27 -13.60 12.42
N GLU A 70 7.34 -13.29 13.33
CA GLU A 70 6.80 -14.24 14.32
C GLU A 70 6.06 -15.41 13.67
N THR A 71 5.55 -15.23 12.44
CA THR A 71 4.76 -16.23 11.72
C THR A 71 5.50 -16.90 10.56
N ILE A 72 6.83 -16.72 10.46
CA ILE A 72 7.61 -17.13 9.29
C ILE A 72 7.53 -18.64 9.02
N ASP A 73 7.57 -19.48 10.06
CA ASP A 73 7.47 -20.93 9.94
C ASP A 73 6.10 -21.38 9.45
N LEU A 74 5.04 -20.67 9.86
CA LEU A 74 3.69 -20.93 9.37
C LEU A 74 3.59 -20.60 7.88
N ILE A 75 4.12 -19.45 7.47
CA ILE A 75 4.15 -19.02 6.06
C ILE A 75 4.90 -20.04 5.21
N LYS A 76 6.11 -20.45 5.63
CA LYS A 76 6.91 -21.47 4.95
C LYS A 76 6.12 -22.77 4.75
N ARG A 77 5.51 -23.28 5.82
CA ARG A 77 4.74 -24.54 5.76
C ARG A 77 3.51 -24.45 4.86
N GLN A 78 2.76 -23.34 4.93
CA GLN A 78 1.53 -23.18 4.15
C GLN A 78 1.81 -22.98 2.66
N LEU A 79 2.91 -22.31 2.32
CA LEU A 79 3.29 -22.04 0.94
C LEU A 79 4.28 -23.06 0.36
N GLY A 80 4.73 -24.03 1.16
CA GLY A 80 5.70 -25.05 0.73
C GLY A 80 7.08 -24.46 0.42
N LEU A 81 7.47 -23.38 1.10
CA LEU A 81 8.73 -22.67 0.87
C LEU A 81 9.81 -23.18 1.82
N GLU A 82 11.02 -23.35 1.30
CA GLU A 82 12.21 -23.70 2.09
C GLU A 82 12.69 -22.49 2.91
N GLU A 83 12.73 -21.33 2.27
CA GLU A 83 13.20 -20.07 2.84
C GLU A 83 12.18 -18.96 2.59
N VAL A 84 12.05 -18.09 3.58
CA VAL A 84 11.23 -16.88 3.55
C VAL A 84 12.03 -15.85 4.33
N GLU A 85 12.03 -14.62 3.84
CA GLU A 85 12.63 -13.48 4.51
C GLU A 85 11.67 -12.30 4.46
N VAL A 86 11.66 -11.53 5.54
CA VAL A 86 10.85 -10.30 5.67
C VAL A 86 11.81 -9.12 5.67
N LEU A 87 11.64 -8.22 4.71
CA LEU A 87 12.55 -7.10 4.44
C LEU A 87 11.82 -5.77 4.49
N CYS A 88 12.50 -4.70 4.89
CA CYS A 88 11.93 -3.37 4.97
C CYS A 88 12.18 -2.57 3.69
N ALA A 89 11.14 -2.27 2.93
CA ALA A 89 11.25 -1.49 1.69
C ALA A 89 11.73 -0.04 1.90
N SER A 90 11.72 0.47 3.13
CA SER A 90 12.29 1.78 3.48
C SER A 90 13.80 1.75 3.70
N GLN A 91 14.42 0.55 3.81
CA GLN A 91 15.85 0.40 3.99
C GLN A 91 16.52 0.11 2.64
N PRO A 92 17.46 0.97 2.17
CA PRO A 92 18.11 0.78 0.87
C PRO A 92 18.85 -0.56 0.75
N ASN A 93 19.46 -1.03 1.85
CA ASN A 93 20.14 -2.32 1.91
C ASN A 93 19.17 -3.48 1.64
N ASP A 94 17.97 -3.44 2.23
CA ASP A 94 16.94 -4.46 2.02
C ASP A 94 16.40 -4.43 0.60
N VAL A 95 16.17 -3.24 0.03
CA VAL A 95 15.75 -3.08 -1.37
C VAL A 95 16.79 -3.68 -2.32
N SER A 96 18.08 -3.51 -2.05
CA SER A 96 19.15 -4.07 -2.87
C SER A 96 19.13 -5.60 -2.94
N ARG A 97 18.55 -6.27 -1.93
CA ARG A 97 18.43 -7.74 -1.90
C ARG A 97 17.47 -8.28 -2.96
N ALA A 98 16.56 -7.44 -3.47
CA ALA A 98 15.70 -7.82 -4.59
C ALA A 98 16.49 -8.09 -5.88
N GLY A 99 17.72 -7.58 -6.01
CA GLY A 99 18.60 -7.84 -7.14
C GLY A 99 17.94 -7.52 -8.49
N ALA A 100 17.88 -8.51 -9.39
CA ALA A 100 17.25 -8.37 -10.70
C ALA A 100 15.74 -8.04 -10.64
N TYR A 101 15.08 -8.33 -9.51
CA TYR A 101 13.64 -8.13 -9.30
C TYR A 101 13.30 -6.75 -8.70
N VAL A 102 14.28 -5.86 -8.49
CA VAL A 102 14.04 -4.51 -7.96
C VAL A 102 13.02 -3.72 -8.80
N SER A 103 12.95 -4.00 -10.10
CA SER A 103 11.95 -3.40 -11.00
C SER A 103 10.51 -3.72 -10.58
N LEU A 104 10.26 -4.88 -9.95
CA LEU A 104 8.94 -5.25 -9.44
C LEU A 104 8.52 -4.37 -8.27
N LEU A 105 9.46 -3.96 -7.41
CA LEU A 105 9.19 -3.01 -6.32
C LEU A 105 8.80 -1.62 -6.84
N ASN A 106 9.27 -1.24 -8.03
CA ASN A 106 8.87 0.02 -8.66
C ASN A 106 7.50 -0.08 -9.33
N GLN A 107 7.16 -1.26 -9.88
CA GLN A 107 5.87 -1.49 -10.55
C GLN A 107 4.74 -1.71 -9.54
N ASN A 108 5.05 -2.39 -8.43
CA ASN A 108 4.14 -2.67 -7.34
C ASN A 108 4.82 -2.34 -5.99
N PRO A 109 4.89 -1.06 -5.62
CA PRO A 109 5.52 -0.65 -4.38
C PRO A 109 4.71 -1.15 -3.17
N PRO A 110 5.37 -1.70 -2.14
CA PRO A 110 4.68 -2.15 -0.94
C PRO A 110 4.09 -0.97 -0.17
N SER A 111 2.98 -1.22 0.51
CA SER A 111 2.35 -0.25 1.41
C SER A 111 1.92 -0.95 2.70
N PRO A 112 1.77 -0.24 3.84
CA PRO A 112 1.39 -0.88 5.09
C PRO A 112 0.11 -1.71 4.94
N GLY A 113 0.17 -3.00 5.30
CA GLY A 113 -0.94 -3.95 5.20
C GLY A 113 -1.09 -4.61 3.83
N ASN A 114 -0.28 -4.22 2.85
CA ASN A 114 -0.22 -4.80 1.52
C ASN A 114 1.25 -4.88 1.06
N PRO A 115 2.01 -5.89 1.55
CA PRO A 115 3.41 -6.08 1.20
C PRO A 115 3.57 -6.61 -0.24
N THR A 116 4.76 -6.40 -0.82
CA THR A 116 5.13 -6.96 -2.13
C THR A 116 5.94 -8.24 -1.92
N ALA A 117 5.41 -9.37 -2.38
CA ALA A 117 6.11 -10.65 -2.34
C ALA A 117 6.90 -10.89 -3.63
N ILE A 118 8.15 -11.34 -3.49
CA ILE A 118 9.01 -11.77 -4.60
C ILE A 118 9.32 -13.25 -4.39
N PHE A 119 8.89 -14.09 -5.33
CA PHE A 119 9.21 -15.52 -5.32
C PHE A 119 10.45 -15.77 -6.17
N LEU A 120 11.43 -16.44 -5.58
CA LEU A 120 12.68 -16.81 -6.23
C LEU A 120 12.69 -18.32 -6.42
N ASN A 121 12.93 -18.75 -7.66
CA ASN A 121 13.22 -20.15 -7.92
C ASN A 121 14.72 -20.37 -7.68
N ARG A 122 15.06 -21.50 -7.04
CA ARG A 122 16.44 -21.99 -7.00
C ARG A 122 16.85 -22.54 -8.36
#